data_AF-A0A183PJX7-F1
#
_entry.id   AF-A0A183PJX7-F1
#
_cell.length_a   1.000
_cell.length_b   1.000
_cell.length_c   1.000
_cell.angle_alpha   90.00
_cell.angle_beta   90.00
_cell.angle_gamma   90.00
#
_symmetry.space_group_name_H-M   'P 1'
#
loop_
_entity.id
_entity.type
_entity.pdbx_description
1 polymer ?
#
loop_
_entity_poly.entity_id
_entity_poly.type
_entity_poly.pdbx_seq_one_letter_code
_entity_poly.pdbx_strand_id
1 'polypeptide(L)'
;MAVTRIAIVLGELLDEGQKSSLVKDVIQGLSTCPPDFLLKIQSHLDKLTSNQQCSSECELTYFYISGLPTFQSLNRIFSYKEEDFEFLTLCRPSSSGITSLLTNFLQPPKNSDVTLNVILIYAGLLSEGSAHWLLPNFVLTPTFLTDFIQHLSTLHPKPDDTESLPSHKPIRLHIGIGAVSSGGDWRHLVSNPPQSIGGHVFQVTVNRCRTVAKPKTNKPTDPSSPSSSSFG
;
A
#
# COMPACT_ATOMS: atom_id res chain seq x y z
N MET A 1 10.92 13.25 -13.99
CA MET A 1 11.57 12.26 -13.10
C MET A 1 10.53 11.73 -12.11
N ALA A 2 10.70 10.52 -11.58
CA ALA A 2 9.75 9.92 -10.64
C ALA A 2 10.49 9.11 -9.57
N VAL A 3 10.15 9.35 -8.31
CA VAL A 3 10.66 8.60 -7.16
C VAL A 3 9.62 7.57 -6.77
N THR A 4 10.05 6.35 -6.44
CA THR A 4 9.16 5.27 -6.02
C THR A 4 9.59 4.70 -4.69
N ARG A 5 8.66 4.62 -3.74
CA ARG A 5 8.89 4.07 -2.40
C ARG A 5 7.87 2.97 -2.13
N ILE A 6 8.35 1.76 -1.87
CA ILE A 6 7.52 0.56 -1.72
C ILE A 6 7.73 -0.03 -0.33
N ALA A 7 6.66 -0.19 0.43
CA ALA A 7 6.67 -0.78 1.75
C ALA A 7 5.77 -2.01 1.79
N ILE A 8 6.33 -3.13 2.22
CA ILE A 8 5.59 -4.34 2.55
C ILE A 8 5.54 -4.44 4.07
N VAL A 9 4.33 -4.40 4.61
CA VAL A 9 4.05 -4.52 6.03
C VAL A 9 3.46 -5.89 6.30
N LEU A 10 4.16 -6.68 7.10
CA LEU A 10 3.72 -8.01 7.52
C LEU A 10 3.11 -7.91 8.91
N GLY A 11 1.87 -8.38 9.06
CA GLY A 11 1.18 -8.43 10.36
C GLY A 11 1.73 -9.50 11.30
N GLU A 12 2.42 -10.50 10.76
CA GLU A 12 2.91 -11.70 11.46
C GLU A 12 4.38 -11.97 11.12
N LEU A 13 5.01 -12.91 11.85
CA LEU A 13 6.35 -13.41 11.52
C LEU A 13 6.26 -14.35 10.32
N LEU A 14 7.24 -14.30 9.43
CA LEU A 14 7.33 -15.22 8.30
C LEU A 14 7.89 -16.57 8.73
N ASP A 15 7.05 -17.60 8.72
CA ASP A 15 7.51 -18.98 8.78
C ASP A 15 7.93 -19.46 7.38
N GLU A 16 8.88 -20.40 7.29
CA GLU A 16 9.46 -20.87 6.01
C GLU A 16 8.41 -21.37 5.01
N GLY A 17 7.30 -21.93 5.50
CA GLY A 17 6.18 -22.42 4.67
C GLY A 17 5.25 -21.33 4.14
N GLN A 18 5.32 -20.09 4.65
CA GLN A 18 4.39 -19.01 4.32
C GLN A 18 4.92 -18.04 3.25
N LYS A 19 6.19 -18.16 2.83
CA LYS A 19 6.80 -17.29 1.80
C LYS A 19 6.01 -17.28 0.49
N SER A 20 5.54 -18.44 0.03
CA SER A 20 4.76 -18.55 -1.21
C SER A 20 3.40 -17.84 -1.12
N SER A 21 2.74 -17.92 0.04
CA SER A 21 1.49 -17.20 0.32
C SER A 21 1.75 -15.69 0.38
N LEU A 22 2.81 -15.26 1.06
CA LEU A 22 3.19 -13.85 1.13
C LEU A 22 3.47 -13.28 -0.26
N VAL A 23 4.27 -13.98 -1.07
CA VAL A 23 4.59 -13.53 -2.44
C VAL A 23 3.30 -13.39 -3.25
N LYS A 24 2.34 -14.30 -3.10
CA LYS A 24 1.03 -14.22 -3.75
C LYS A 24 0.22 -13.01 -3.27
N ASP A 25 0.15 -12.77 -1.96
CA ASP A 25 -0.60 -11.65 -1.37
C ASP A 25 0.02 -10.30 -1.76
N VAL A 26 1.35 -10.22 -1.80
CA VAL A 26 2.09 -9.05 -2.25
C VAL A 26 1.88 -8.81 -3.74
N ILE A 27 1.98 -9.83 -4.59
CA ILE A 27 1.70 -9.72 -6.03
C ILE A 27 0.26 -9.27 -6.26
N GLN A 28 -0.70 -9.78 -5.50
CA GLN A 28 -2.09 -9.31 -5.53
C GLN A 28 -2.20 -7.84 -5.10
N GLY A 29 -1.48 -7.46 -4.03
CA GLY A 29 -1.21 -6.09 -3.57
C GLY A 29 -0.70 -5.14 -4.64
N LEU A 30 0.08 -5.69 -5.58
CA LEU A 30 0.75 -4.95 -6.63
C LEU A 30 0.04 -4.99 -7.98
N SER A 31 -1.14 -5.63 -8.08
CA SER A 31 -1.88 -5.76 -9.35
C SER A 31 -2.27 -4.43 -10.01
N THR A 32 -2.11 -3.32 -9.28
CA THR A 32 -2.34 -1.94 -9.75
C THR A 32 -1.05 -1.20 -10.14
N CYS A 33 0.12 -1.78 -9.88
CA CYS A 33 1.42 -1.21 -10.20
C CYS A 33 1.85 -1.55 -11.64
N PRO A 34 2.63 -0.69 -12.31
CA PRO A 34 3.15 -0.98 -13.65
C PRO A 34 4.05 -2.24 -13.67
N PRO A 35 4.10 -2.99 -14.80
CA PRO A 35 4.83 -4.26 -14.89
C PRO A 35 6.32 -4.18 -14.55
N ASP A 36 6.96 -3.05 -14.88
CA ASP A 36 8.39 -2.84 -14.63
C ASP A 36 8.71 -2.82 -13.12
N PHE A 37 7.76 -2.35 -12.28
CA PHE A 37 7.91 -2.38 -10.83
C PHE A 37 7.70 -3.79 -10.27
N LEU A 38 6.78 -4.57 -10.85
CA LEU A 38 6.52 -5.94 -10.42
C LEU A 38 7.76 -6.82 -10.54
N LEU A 39 8.49 -6.71 -11.65
CA LEU A 39 9.71 -7.49 -11.88
C LEU A 39 10.81 -7.16 -10.86
N LYS A 40 11.01 -5.86 -10.56
CA LYS A 40 11.95 -5.43 -9.52
C LYS A 40 11.56 -6.00 -8.16
N ILE A 41 10.30 -5.84 -7.76
CA ILE A 41 9.80 -6.32 -6.47
C ILE A 41 9.92 -7.83 -6.35
N GLN A 42 9.55 -8.58 -7.39
CA GLN A 42 9.67 -10.04 -7.40
C GLN A 42 11.13 -10.48 -7.21
N SER A 43 12.07 -9.85 -7.92
CA SER A 43 13.50 -10.12 -7.74
C SER A 43 14.03 -9.81 -6.34
N HIS A 44 13.40 -8.89 -5.60
CA HIS A 44 13.74 -8.56 -4.21
C HIS A 44 13.04 -9.47 -3.19
N LEU A 45 11.79 -9.88 -3.46
CA LEU A 45 11.07 -10.86 -2.66
C LEU A 45 11.74 -12.24 -2.71
N ASP A 46 12.28 -12.62 -3.87
CA ASP A 46 13.00 -13.88 -4.02
C ASP A 46 14.27 -13.91 -3.14
N LYS A 47 14.91 -12.74 -2.96
CA LYS A 47 16.09 -12.54 -2.10
C LYS A 47 15.78 -12.50 -0.60
N LEU A 48 14.51 -12.46 -0.18
CA LEU A 48 14.15 -12.68 1.23
C LEU A 48 14.52 -14.13 1.60
N THR A 49 15.66 -14.33 2.25
CA THR A 49 16.08 -15.64 2.73
C THR A 49 15.19 -16.06 3.90
N SER A 50 14.75 -17.32 3.91
CA SER A 50 13.87 -17.89 4.96
C SER A 50 14.47 -17.84 6.37
N ASN A 51 15.80 -17.69 6.43
CA ASN A 51 16.60 -17.67 7.66
C ASN A 51 16.93 -16.28 8.19
N GLN A 52 16.40 -15.20 7.62
CA GLN A 52 16.32 -13.96 8.38
C GLN A 52 15.20 -14.14 9.39
N GLN A 53 15.49 -14.88 10.48
CA GLN A 53 14.91 -14.58 11.77
C GLN A 53 14.88 -13.05 11.85
N CYS A 54 13.74 -12.45 12.22
CA CYS A 54 13.73 -11.10 12.78
C CYS A 54 14.91 -11.06 13.75
N SER A 55 16.06 -10.54 13.32
CA SER A 55 17.19 -10.49 14.20
C SER A 55 16.69 -9.54 15.27
N SER A 56 16.77 -9.99 16.52
CA SER A 56 16.55 -9.12 17.67
C SER A 56 17.51 -7.92 17.66
N GLU A 57 18.45 -7.86 16.71
CA GLU A 57 19.13 -6.67 16.24
C GLU A 57 18.14 -5.70 15.58
N CYS A 58 17.40 -5.02 16.45
CA CYS A 58 16.78 -3.74 16.18
C CYS A 58 17.85 -2.80 15.59
N GLU A 59 17.87 -2.63 14.27
CA GLU A 59 18.65 -1.56 13.68
C GLU A 59 17.98 -0.22 14.04
N LEU A 60 18.52 0.44 15.06
CA LEU A 60 18.10 1.76 15.49
C LEU A 60 18.38 2.74 14.36
N THR A 61 17.35 3.07 13.58
CA THR A 61 17.48 4.09 12.55
C THR A 61 17.22 5.45 13.19
N TYR A 62 18.16 6.39 13.04
CA TYR A 62 18.01 7.75 13.52
C TYR A 62 16.96 8.48 12.67
N PHE A 63 15.93 9.01 13.32
CA PHE A 63 14.98 9.94 12.70
C PHE A 63 14.86 11.21 13.54
N TYR A 64 14.76 12.34 12.84
CA TYR A 64 14.41 13.62 13.43
C TYR A 64 12.92 13.83 13.23
N ILE A 65 12.12 13.49 14.24
CA ILE A 65 10.76 13.99 14.33
C ILE A 65 10.86 15.32 15.08
N SER A 66 10.42 16.43 14.47
CA SER A 66 10.41 17.76 15.12
C SER A 66 11.79 18.21 15.67
N GLY A 67 12.89 17.85 15.00
CA GLY A 67 14.24 18.26 15.40
C GLY A 67 14.85 17.48 16.59
N LEU A 68 14.17 16.47 17.11
CA LEU A 68 14.66 15.61 18.18
C LEU A 68 15.02 14.21 17.64
N PRO A 69 16.23 13.67 17.95
CA PRO A 69 16.58 12.31 17.58
C PRO A 69 15.71 11.32 18.35
N THR A 70 14.88 10.56 17.64
CA THR A 70 14.03 9.52 18.23
C THR A 70 14.60 8.14 17.90
N PHE A 71 14.91 7.34 18.92
CA PHE A 71 15.31 5.94 18.76
C PHE A 71 14.07 5.07 18.57
N GLN A 72 14.01 4.29 17.49
CA GLN A 72 12.86 3.44 17.22
C GLN A 72 13.26 2.07 16.71
N SER A 73 12.73 1.03 17.35
CA SER A 73 12.82 -0.36 16.90
C SER A 73 11.88 -0.54 15.70
N LEU A 74 12.48 -0.61 14.51
CA LEU A 74 11.81 -1.11 13.32
C LEU A 74 12.29 -2.54 13.14
N ASN A 75 11.39 -3.52 13.26
CA ASN A 75 11.66 -4.90 12.88
C ASN A 75 11.75 -4.99 11.34
N ARG A 76 12.83 -4.42 10.78
CA ARG A 76 13.11 -4.44 9.34
C ARG A 76 13.66 -5.81 8.99
N ILE A 77 13.02 -6.47 8.05
CA ILE A 77 13.55 -7.72 7.48
C ILE A 77 14.47 -7.38 6.32
N PHE A 78 14.07 -6.43 5.47
CA PHE A 78 14.79 -6.11 4.25
C PHE A 78 14.62 -4.65 3.87
N SER A 79 15.71 -3.99 3.48
CA SER A 79 15.73 -2.63 2.97
C SER A 79 16.63 -2.52 1.75
N TYR A 80 16.18 -1.83 0.72
CA TYR A 80 16.92 -1.53 -0.49
C TYR A 80 16.67 -0.09 -0.91
N LYS A 81 17.72 0.64 -1.27
CA LYS A 81 17.63 2.06 -1.62
C LYS A 81 18.58 2.42 -2.75
N GLU A 82 18.03 3.04 -3.79
CA GLU A 82 18.70 3.74 -4.88
C GLU A 82 18.23 5.21 -4.90
N GLU A 83 18.75 6.01 -5.83
CA GLU A 83 18.45 7.45 -5.94
C GLU A 83 16.94 7.73 -6.12
N ASP A 84 16.27 6.96 -6.98
CA ASP A 84 14.85 7.14 -7.32
C ASP A 84 13.95 5.98 -6.83
N PHE A 85 14.51 5.03 -6.08
CA PHE A 85 13.79 3.82 -5.68
C PHE A 85 14.12 3.40 -4.25
N GLU A 86 13.10 3.18 -3.44
CA GLU A 86 13.23 2.65 -2.08
C GLU A 86 12.25 1.48 -1.89
N PHE A 87 12.75 0.39 -1.32
CA PHE A 87 11.96 -0.79 -1.01
C PHE A 87 12.24 -1.25 0.41
N LEU A 88 11.19 -1.41 1.21
CA LEU A 88 11.29 -1.80 2.60
C LEU A 88 10.29 -2.92 2.92
N THR A 89 10.73 -3.90 3.71
CA THR A 89 9.87 -4.93 4.30
C THR A 89 9.95 -4.87 5.83
N LEU A 90 8.80 -4.72 6.48
CA LEU A 90 8.64 -4.60 7.92
C LEU A 90 7.83 -5.78 8.46
N CYS A 91 8.31 -6.40 9.55
CA CYS A 91 7.61 -7.47 10.24
C CYS A 91 7.01 -6.98 11.54
N ARG A 92 5.72 -7.23 11.77
CA ARG A 92 5.06 -6.93 13.05
C ARG A 92 5.41 -5.52 13.58
N PRO A 93 5.35 -4.45 12.76
CA PRO A 93 5.80 -3.15 13.21
C PRO A 93 4.90 -2.62 14.33
N SER A 94 5.50 -1.90 15.27
CA SER A 94 4.78 -1.11 16.26
C SER A 94 4.08 0.08 15.60
N SER A 95 3.19 0.75 16.34
CA SER A 95 2.62 2.04 15.92
C SER A 95 3.69 3.07 15.53
N SER A 96 4.77 3.19 16.32
CA SER A 96 5.90 4.07 16.02
C SER A 96 6.66 3.66 14.76
N GLY A 97 6.81 2.35 14.53
CA GLY A 97 7.42 1.84 13.32
C GLY A 97 6.62 2.22 12.07
N ILE A 98 5.29 2.13 12.14
CA ILE A 98 4.41 2.56 11.04
C ILE A 98 4.45 4.06 10.85
N THR A 99 4.39 4.88 11.90
CA THR A 99 4.44 6.34 11.72
C THR A 99 5.77 6.77 11.13
N SER A 100 6.89 6.19 11.55
CA SER A 100 8.20 6.47 10.97
C SER A 100 8.30 6.05 9.50
N LEU A 101 7.77 4.88 9.15
CA LEU A 101 7.64 4.48 7.74
C LEU A 101 6.90 5.56 6.95
N LEU A 102 5.71 5.95 7.42
CA LEU A 102 4.84 6.90 6.72
C LEU A 102 5.48 8.29 6.61
N THR A 103 6.14 8.79 7.65
CA THR A 103 6.88 10.07 7.62
C THR A 103 7.90 10.08 6.49
N ASN A 104 8.72 9.02 6.40
CA ASN A 104 9.76 8.95 5.39
C ASN A 104 9.18 8.78 3.99
N PHE A 105 8.14 7.94 3.85
CA PHE A 105 7.62 7.56 2.55
C PHE A 105 6.74 8.64 1.93
N LEU A 106 6.00 9.41 2.74
CA LEU A 106 5.10 10.45 2.29
C LEU A 106 5.76 11.84 2.20
N GLN A 107 7.04 11.96 2.55
CA GLN A 107 7.76 13.21 2.42
C GLN A 107 7.77 13.66 0.95
N PRO A 108 7.28 14.89 0.64
CA PRO A 108 7.17 15.36 -0.72
C PRO A 108 8.56 15.55 -1.36
N PRO A 109 8.70 15.35 -2.68
CA PRO A 109 9.93 15.71 -3.39
C PRO A 109 10.23 17.20 -3.24
N LYS A 110 11.52 17.57 -3.22
CA LYS A 110 11.93 18.99 -3.20
C LYS A 110 11.59 19.72 -4.50
N ASN A 111 11.56 19.00 -5.61
CA ASN A 111 11.30 19.54 -6.94
C ASN A 111 9.84 19.28 -7.35
N SER A 112 9.15 20.32 -7.82
CA SER A 112 7.72 20.28 -8.15
C SER A 112 7.40 19.41 -9.39
N ASP A 113 8.37 19.14 -10.24
CA ASP A 113 8.23 18.36 -11.48
C ASP A 113 8.40 16.83 -11.28
N VAL A 114 8.70 16.41 -10.04
CA VAL A 114 8.92 15.01 -9.66
C VAL A 114 7.62 14.38 -9.16
N THR A 115 7.23 13.26 -9.75
CA THR A 115 6.13 12.43 -9.23
C THR A 115 6.65 11.52 -8.14
N LEU A 116 5.99 11.47 -6.99
CA LEU A 116 6.26 10.49 -5.95
C LEU A 116 5.24 9.36 -6.02
N ASN A 117 5.70 8.12 -6.17
CA ASN A 117 4.86 6.92 -6.09
C ASN A 117 5.12 6.23 -4.75
N VAL A 118 4.11 6.15 -3.90
CA VAL A 118 4.16 5.45 -2.62
C VAL A 118 3.27 4.22 -2.70
N ILE A 119 3.84 3.04 -2.50
CA ILE A 119 3.12 1.77 -2.56
C ILE A 119 3.20 1.13 -1.18
N LEU A 120 2.07 1.04 -0.49
CA LEU A 120 1.95 0.42 0.82
C LEU A 120 1.16 -0.88 0.68
N ILE A 121 1.77 -2.00 1.06
CA ILE A 121 1.16 -3.33 0.95
C ILE A 121 1.09 -3.94 2.32
N TYR A 122 -0.08 -4.42 2.69
CA TYR A 122 -0.24 -5.17 3.93
C TYR A 122 -0.58 -6.63 3.66
N ALA A 123 0.19 -7.49 4.30
CA ALA A 123 0.00 -8.94 4.32
C ALA A 123 -0.07 -9.39 5.79
N GLY A 124 -1.27 -9.73 6.25
CA GLY A 124 -1.51 -10.11 7.63
C GLY A 124 -3.00 -10.13 7.94
N LEU A 125 -3.33 -10.16 9.24
CA LEU A 125 -4.71 -10.19 9.70
C LEU A 125 -5.43 -8.87 9.41
N LEU A 126 -6.66 -9.00 8.92
CA LEU A 126 -7.51 -7.87 8.58
C LEU A 126 -8.76 -7.89 9.45
N SER A 127 -9.24 -6.71 9.84
CA SER A 127 -10.55 -6.59 10.48
C SER A 127 -11.64 -6.99 9.47
N GLU A 128 -12.56 -7.86 9.90
CA GLU A 128 -13.68 -8.29 9.09
C GLU A 128 -14.58 -7.10 8.69
N GLY A 129 -15.01 -7.07 7.43
CA GLY A 129 -15.85 -6.00 6.88
C GLY A 129 -15.09 -4.74 6.47
N SER A 130 -14.26 -4.18 7.37
CA SER A 130 -13.55 -2.89 7.16
C SER A 130 -12.20 -3.03 6.44
N ALA A 131 -11.57 -4.21 6.52
CA ALA A 131 -10.21 -4.46 6.06
C ALA A 131 -9.13 -3.55 6.70
N HIS A 132 -9.34 -3.09 7.94
CA HIS A 132 -8.29 -2.42 8.72
C HIS A 132 -7.10 -3.36 8.96
N TRP A 133 -5.89 -2.81 8.95
CA TRP A 133 -4.68 -3.62 9.15
C TRP A 133 -4.49 -3.87 10.64
N LEU A 134 -4.47 -5.13 11.04
CA LEU A 134 -4.29 -5.53 12.43
C LEU A 134 -2.80 -5.74 12.70
N LEU A 135 -2.18 -4.79 13.41
CA LEU A 135 -0.79 -4.86 13.83
C LEU A 135 -0.73 -5.31 15.29
N PRO A 136 0.43 -5.78 15.79
CA PRO A 136 0.52 -6.42 17.11
C PRO A 136 -0.06 -5.62 18.28
N ASN A 137 0.04 -4.29 18.23
CA ASN A 137 -0.43 -3.38 19.28
C ASN A 137 -1.18 -2.17 18.73
N PHE A 138 -1.61 -2.22 17.47
CA PHE A 138 -2.16 -1.07 16.77
C PHE A 138 -3.08 -1.50 15.65
N VAL A 139 -4.12 -0.73 15.37
CA VAL A 139 -4.99 -0.95 14.22
C VAL A 139 -4.82 0.24 13.28
N LEU A 140 -4.28 -0.01 12.09
CA LEU A 140 -4.13 1.04 11.09
C LEU A 140 -5.43 1.16 10.29
N THR A 141 -6.06 2.32 10.38
CA THR A 141 -7.31 2.66 9.70
C THR A 141 -7.07 3.72 8.61
N PRO A 142 -7.98 3.84 7.62
CA PRO A 142 -7.95 4.92 6.64
C PRO A 142 -7.99 6.32 7.29
N THR A 143 -8.76 6.47 8.38
CA THR A 143 -8.87 7.73 9.13
C THR A 143 -7.53 8.10 9.76
N PHE A 144 -6.86 7.15 10.42
CA PHE A 144 -5.53 7.42 10.98
C PHE A 144 -4.54 7.90 9.92
N LEU A 145 -4.53 7.26 8.74
CA LEU A 145 -3.65 7.68 7.64
C LEU A 145 -3.98 9.10 7.16
N THR A 146 -5.27 9.44 7.10
CA THR A 146 -5.73 10.77 6.69
C THR A 146 -5.31 11.84 7.70
N ASP A 147 -5.54 11.59 9.00
CA ASP A 147 -5.13 12.49 10.08
C ASP A 147 -3.60 12.68 10.12
N PHE A 148 -2.87 11.59 9.87
CA PHE A 148 -1.41 11.63 9.78
C PHE A 148 -0.93 12.45 8.59
N ILE A 149 -1.54 12.30 7.41
CA ILE A 149 -1.23 13.12 6.23
C ILE A 149 -1.58 14.58 6.47
N GLN A 150 -2.71 14.86 7.12
CA GLN A 150 -3.08 16.21 7.51
C GLN A 150 -2.02 16.80 8.44
N HIS A 151 -1.54 16.06 9.44
CA HIS A 151 -0.44 16.51 10.27
C HIS A 151 0.83 16.78 9.46
N LEU A 152 1.24 15.87 8.57
CA LEU A 152 2.39 16.10 7.68
C LEU A 152 2.23 17.32 6.78
N SER A 153 1.02 17.64 6.33
CA SER A 153 0.78 18.83 5.51
C SER A 153 1.06 20.13 6.28
N THR A 154 0.87 20.13 7.61
CA THR A 154 1.23 21.29 8.45
C THR A 154 2.74 21.49 8.59
N LEU A 155 3.52 20.40 8.49
CA LEU A 155 4.99 20.44 8.51
C LEU A 155 5.59 20.80 7.14
N HIS A 156 4.82 20.64 6.07
CA HIS A 156 5.22 20.97 4.70
C HIS A 156 4.12 21.82 4.03
N PRO A 157 3.99 23.10 4.44
CA PRO A 157 2.98 23.99 3.88
C PRO A 157 3.22 24.23 2.39
N LYS A 158 2.16 24.54 1.66
CA LYS A 158 2.26 24.99 0.27
C LYS A 158 2.98 26.36 0.24
N PRO A 159 3.97 26.59 -0.64
CA PRO A 159 4.57 27.92 -0.78
C PRO A 159 3.54 28.94 -1.28
N ASP A 160 3.48 30.10 -0.63
CA ASP A 160 2.48 31.16 -0.83
C ASP A 160 2.52 31.77 -2.25
N ASP A 161 3.68 31.76 -2.91
CA ASP A 161 3.90 32.38 -4.22
C ASP A 161 3.77 31.38 -5.38
N THR A 162 2.55 31.01 -5.81
CA THR A 162 2.40 30.03 -6.92
C THR A 162 1.23 30.29 -7.87
N GLU A 163 0.96 31.54 -8.26
CA GLU A 163 0.16 31.79 -9.48
C GLU A 163 0.98 31.60 -10.78
N SER A 164 2.32 31.56 -10.69
CA SER A 164 3.24 31.51 -11.85
C SER A 164 4.14 30.27 -11.94
N LEU A 165 4.14 29.39 -10.93
CA LEU A 165 4.96 28.17 -10.90
C LEU A 165 4.19 26.97 -11.49
N PRO A 166 4.89 26.02 -12.15
CA PRO A 166 4.24 24.85 -12.73
C PRO A 166 3.51 24.05 -11.65
N SER A 167 2.36 23.49 -12.03
CA SER A 167 1.56 22.62 -11.17
C SER A 167 2.44 21.49 -10.61
N HIS A 168 2.45 21.35 -9.28
CA HIS A 168 3.21 20.30 -8.61
C HIS A 168 2.67 18.94 -9.04
N LYS A 169 3.57 18.04 -9.45
CA LYS A 169 3.15 16.69 -9.81
C LYS A 169 2.57 15.95 -8.61
N PRO A 170 1.59 15.05 -8.81
CA PRO A 170 0.90 14.40 -7.71
C PRO A 170 1.79 13.44 -6.93
N ILE A 171 1.42 13.20 -5.68
CA ILE A 171 1.83 12.02 -4.90
C ILE A 171 0.81 10.92 -5.23
N ARG A 172 1.28 9.82 -5.81
CA ARG A 172 0.47 8.64 -6.12
C ARG A 172 0.59 7.65 -4.98
N LEU A 173 -0.50 7.45 -4.24
CA LEU A 173 -0.56 6.53 -3.11
C LEU A 173 -1.32 5.27 -3.50
N HIS A 174 -0.63 4.14 -3.50
CA HIS A 174 -1.17 2.82 -3.81
C HIS A 174 -1.29 2.01 -2.53
N ILE A 175 -2.50 1.56 -2.20
CA ILE A 175 -2.79 0.76 -1.02
C ILE A 175 -3.14 -0.66 -1.46
N GLY A 176 -2.21 -1.57 -1.26
CA GLY A 176 -2.35 -3.00 -1.48
C GLY A 176 -2.83 -3.69 -0.22
N ILE A 177 -3.94 -4.43 -0.34
CA ILE A 177 -4.50 -5.24 0.75
C ILE A 177 -4.59 -6.67 0.22
N GLY A 178 -3.82 -7.58 0.82
CA GLY A 178 -3.92 -9.01 0.55
C GLY A 178 -5.28 -9.57 0.97
N ALA A 179 -5.72 -10.67 0.36
CA ALA A 179 -6.93 -11.42 0.72
C ALA A 179 -8.32 -10.74 0.56
N VAL A 180 -8.44 -9.41 0.53
CA VAL A 180 -9.76 -8.72 0.45
C VAL A 180 -9.96 -8.05 -0.91
N SER A 181 -10.85 -8.63 -1.72
CA SER A 181 -11.18 -8.13 -3.06
C SER A 181 -11.94 -6.80 -3.08
N SER A 182 -12.65 -6.48 -2.00
CA SER A 182 -13.44 -5.25 -1.86
C SER A 182 -12.61 -4.04 -1.44
N GLY A 183 -11.36 -4.20 -1.00
CA GLY A 183 -10.54 -3.11 -0.46
C GLY A 183 -11.07 -2.46 0.83
N GLY A 184 -12.23 -2.87 1.35
CA GLY A 184 -12.84 -2.35 2.58
C GLY A 184 -12.98 -0.83 2.62
N ASP A 185 -12.83 -0.28 3.83
CA ASP A 185 -12.99 1.15 4.11
C ASP A 185 -11.90 2.02 3.46
N TRP A 186 -10.77 1.41 3.06
CA TRP A 186 -9.70 2.12 2.36
C TRP A 186 -10.16 2.73 1.04
N ARG A 187 -11.20 2.17 0.40
CA ARG A 187 -11.77 2.74 -0.83
C ARG A 187 -12.31 4.15 -0.65
N HIS A 188 -12.68 4.55 0.57
CA HIS A 188 -13.10 5.92 0.84
C HIS A 188 -12.00 6.94 0.50
N LEU A 189 -10.72 6.57 0.63
CA LEU A 189 -9.58 7.43 0.26
C LEU A 189 -9.46 7.67 -1.25
N VAL A 190 -10.06 6.81 -2.09
CA VAL A 190 -10.09 7.03 -3.54
C VAL A 190 -11.10 8.11 -3.91
N SER A 191 -12.27 8.08 -3.26
CA SER A 191 -13.33 9.07 -3.48
C SER A 191 -13.03 10.40 -2.78
N ASN A 192 -12.37 10.35 -1.62
CA ASN A 192 -12.00 11.48 -0.80
C ASN A 192 -10.48 11.42 -0.53
N PRO A 193 -9.65 11.83 -1.49
CA PRO A 193 -8.21 11.80 -1.33
C PRO A 193 -7.76 12.72 -0.19
N PRO A 194 -6.67 12.37 0.52
CA PRO A 194 -6.09 13.21 1.56
C PRO A 194 -5.69 14.61 1.07
N GLN A 195 -5.54 15.54 2.02
CA GLN A 195 -5.05 16.89 1.74
C GLN A 195 -3.65 16.88 1.12
N SER A 196 -3.37 17.84 0.24
CA SER A 196 -2.06 18.00 -0.39
C SER A 196 -0.94 18.28 0.62
N ILE A 197 0.24 17.74 0.38
CA ILE A 197 1.46 18.05 1.15
C ILE A 197 2.43 18.82 0.26
N GLY A 198 2.93 19.97 0.71
CA GLY A 198 3.90 20.78 -0.05
C GLY A 198 3.39 21.24 -1.42
N GLY A 199 2.07 21.38 -1.59
CA GLY A 199 1.45 21.68 -2.88
C GLY A 199 1.21 20.47 -3.80
N HIS A 200 1.71 19.28 -3.46
CA HIS A 200 1.47 18.05 -4.21
C HIS A 200 0.14 17.41 -3.83
N VAL A 201 -0.78 17.27 -4.79
CA VAL A 201 -2.07 16.60 -4.59
C VAL A 201 -1.94 15.08 -4.54
N PHE A 202 -2.83 14.42 -3.80
CA PHE A 202 -2.86 12.96 -3.72
C PHE A 202 -3.70 12.34 -4.84
N GLN A 203 -3.15 11.30 -5.47
CA GLN A 203 -3.87 10.36 -6.32
C GLN A 203 -3.86 9.00 -5.65
N VAL A 204 -4.97 8.62 -5.02
CA VAL A 204 -5.06 7.37 -4.27
C VAL A 204 -5.62 6.26 -5.14
N THR A 205 -5.02 5.09 -5.06
CA THR A 205 -5.57 3.85 -5.58
C THR A 205 -5.53 2.79 -4.49
N VAL A 206 -6.58 1.99 -4.44
CA VAL A 206 -6.68 0.83 -3.55
C VAL A 206 -6.93 -0.35 -4.45
N ASN A 207 -6.33 -1.50 -4.15
CA ASN A 207 -6.51 -2.75 -4.89
C ASN A 207 -7.94 -2.89 -5.48
N ARG A 208 -8.02 -2.91 -6.81
CA ARG A 208 -9.15 -3.50 -7.52
C ARG A 208 -8.76 -4.92 -7.84
N CYS A 209 -9.20 -5.87 -7.03
CA CYS A 209 -9.34 -7.21 -7.60
C CYS A 209 -10.32 -7.06 -8.76
N ARG A 210 -9.87 -7.38 -9.98
CA ARG A 210 -10.81 -7.76 -11.02
C ARG A 210 -11.70 -8.81 -10.35
N THR A 211 -12.98 -8.50 -10.21
CA THR A 211 -13.97 -9.58 -10.13
C THR A 211 -13.63 -10.44 -11.33
N VAL A 212 -13.12 -11.65 -11.09
CA VAL A 212 -13.17 -12.67 -12.13
C VAL A 212 -14.64 -12.68 -12.50
N ALA A 213 -14.96 -12.12 -13.67
CA ALA A 213 -16.32 -12.16 -14.17
C ALA A 213 -16.70 -13.62 -14.04
N LYS A 214 -17.73 -13.93 -13.22
CA LYS A 214 -18.30 -15.27 -13.21
C LYS A 214 -18.40 -15.66 -14.68
N PRO A 215 -17.85 -16.80 -15.12
CA PRO A 215 -18.04 -17.22 -16.49
C PRO A 215 -19.54 -17.11 -16.73
N LYS A 216 -19.95 -16.26 -17.67
CA LYS A 216 -21.33 -16.25 -18.13
C LYS A 216 -21.56 -17.67 -18.59
N THR A 217 -22.30 -18.45 -17.81
CA THR A 217 -22.78 -19.75 -18.22
C THR A 217 -23.65 -19.48 -19.43
N ASN A 218 -23.05 -19.54 -20.62
CA ASN A 218 -23.77 -19.57 -21.86
C ASN A 218 -24.55 -20.88 -21.83
N LYS A 219 -25.84 -20.73 -21.53
CA LYS A 219 -26.95 -21.65 -21.74
C LYS A 219 -26.70 -22.59 -22.93
N PRO A 220 -27.25 -23.82 -22.87
CA PRO A 220 -28.02 -24.33 -23.99
C PRO A 220 -29.48 -24.00 -23.71
N THR A 221 -30.05 -23.18 -24.58
CA THR A 221 -31.49 -22.97 -24.69
C THR A 221 -32.10 -24.27 -25.22
N ASP A 222 -32.79 -25.03 -24.39
CA ASP A 222 -33.70 -26.08 -24.89
C ASP A 222 -34.89 -25.41 -25.58
N PRO A 223 -35.17 -25.70 -26.87
CA PRO A 223 -36.41 -25.32 -27.51
C PRO A 223 -37.35 -26.53 -27.47
N SER A 224 -38.28 -26.55 -26.52
CA SER A 224 -39.49 -27.34 -26.70
C SER A 224 -40.69 -26.66 -26.04
N SER A 225 -41.36 -25.83 -26.83
CA SER A 225 -42.81 -25.76 -26.78
C SER A 225 -43.34 -26.87 -27.69
N PRO A 226 -44.43 -27.54 -27.31
CA PRO A 226 -45.59 -27.43 -28.18
C PRO A 226 -46.85 -27.02 -27.43
N SER A 227 -47.62 -26.26 -28.20
CA SER A 227 -48.93 -25.70 -27.99
C SER A 227 -50.05 -26.73 -27.83
N SER A 228 -50.98 -26.41 -26.93
CA SER A 228 -52.45 -26.56 -26.99
C SER A 228 -53.14 -27.78 -27.66
N SER A 229 -54.05 -28.36 -26.86
CA SER A 229 -55.47 -28.69 -27.13
C SER A 229 -55.88 -29.91 -27.96
N SER A 230 -56.60 -30.79 -27.26
CA SER A 230 -57.89 -31.46 -27.58
C SER A 230 -57.95 -32.57 -28.65
N PHE A 231 -58.29 -33.79 -28.24
CA PHE A 231 -59.46 -34.60 -28.65
C PHE A 231 -59.45 -35.96 -27.93
N GLY A 232 -60.61 -36.42 -27.42
CA GLY A 232 -60.83 -37.71 -26.77
C GLY A 232 -61.93 -37.64 -25.72
#